data_AF-A0A2K8SFT9-F1
#
_entry.id   AF-A0A2K8SFT9-F1
#
_cell.length_a   1.000
_cell.length_b   1.000
_cell.length_c   1.000
_cell.angle_alpha   90.00
_cell.angle_beta   90.00
_cell.angle_gamma   90.00
#
_symmetry.space_group_name_H-M   'P 1'
#
loop_
_entity.id
_entity.type
_entity.pdbx_description
1 polymer ?
#
loop_
_entity_poly.entity_id
_entity_poly.type
_entity_poly.pdbx_seq_one_letter_code
_entity_poly.pdbx_strand_id
1 'polypeptide(L)'
;MLDLFIYTYIIFVNQDTLNGSLVAKEPKSMAVSSPEVIRHILIGLGYLTPEIDPKPDLTKFAPWKRNDNSLTDDPTEEAIKKFQKQYAQKLEVNGNADAQTRSVMEDTVIGLQNRLKFHGFATNTEIPPGKPFYGPATYTAVKKFQKSQGLTENGIATIEQRQILQQPTLTNKPQSQPQSQIKLIDLLAQFKKNPKNPSYSAALSNLQQNLPKDVLHKVTNKWRGTNDQNPEIVKLMNVFTYYDDNNQNHRDALTHLQSQLTPAIYKEFISLWNKK
;
A
#
# COMPACT_ATOMS: atom_id res chain seq x y z
N MET A 1 -34.97 31.40 12.10
CA MET A 1 -33.58 31.85 12.30
C MET A 1 -32.80 30.60 12.68
N LEU A 2 -32.33 29.82 11.69
CA LEU A 2 -30.96 29.86 11.14
C LEU A 2 -29.92 29.72 12.29
N ASP A 3 -29.12 28.67 12.44
CA ASP A 3 -28.68 27.63 11.50
C ASP A 3 -28.45 26.29 12.21
N LEU A 4 -29.11 25.27 11.69
CA LEU A 4 -28.98 23.86 12.06
C LEU A 4 -28.45 23.10 10.82
N PHE A 5 -27.33 23.54 10.22
CA PHE A 5 -26.84 22.96 8.94
C PHE A 5 -25.31 23.08 8.67
N ILE A 6 -24.44 23.02 9.68
CA ILE A 6 -22.96 23.03 9.45
C ILE A 6 -22.21 21.89 10.17
N TYR A 7 -22.84 20.71 10.33
CA TYR A 7 -22.14 19.50 10.78
C TYR A 7 -22.20 18.33 9.78
N THR A 8 -22.54 18.65 8.52
CA THR A 8 -22.49 17.75 7.37
C THR A 8 -21.55 18.33 6.32
N TYR A 9 -20.28 18.46 6.69
CA TYR A 9 -19.16 18.50 5.74
C TYR A 9 -18.29 17.29 6.11
N ILE A 10 -18.80 16.06 5.93
CA ILE A 10 -18.54 15.32 4.70
C ILE A 10 -17.27 15.89 4.03
N ILE A 11 -16.11 15.51 4.56
CA ILE A 11 -14.91 15.40 3.73
C ILE A 11 -15.15 14.19 2.81
N PHE A 12 -16.11 14.34 1.88
CA PHE A 12 -15.83 14.03 0.50
C PHE A 12 -14.72 15.02 0.15
N VAL A 13 -13.47 14.57 0.26
CA VAL A 13 -12.50 15.12 -0.68
C VAL A 13 -13.11 14.83 -2.04
N ASN A 14 -13.62 15.86 -2.70
CA ASN A 14 -14.14 15.80 -4.05
C ASN A 14 -13.16 14.97 -4.90
N GLN A 15 -13.52 13.73 -5.20
CA GLN A 15 -12.91 13.01 -6.31
C GLN A 15 -13.14 13.79 -7.62
N ASP A 16 -14.11 14.70 -7.65
CA ASP A 16 -14.43 15.52 -8.81
C ASP A 16 -13.52 16.74 -9.04
N THR A 17 -12.71 17.19 -8.06
CA THR A 17 -11.65 18.17 -8.35
C THR A 17 -10.37 17.52 -8.90
N LEU A 18 -10.29 16.18 -8.97
CA LEU A 18 -9.23 15.46 -9.68
C LEU A 18 -9.54 15.25 -11.17
N ASN A 19 -10.76 15.58 -11.63
CA ASN A 19 -11.17 15.51 -13.03
C ASN A 19 -11.00 16.84 -13.80
N GLY A 20 -10.50 17.89 -13.14
CA GLY A 20 -10.23 19.19 -13.77
C GLY A 20 -8.86 19.27 -14.43
N SER A 21 -8.77 18.86 -15.71
CA SER A 21 -7.88 19.40 -16.76
C SER A 21 -6.45 19.88 -16.40
N LEU A 22 -5.75 19.21 -15.49
CA LEU A 22 -4.30 19.31 -15.37
C LEU A 22 -3.76 17.91 -15.56
N VAL A 23 -3.28 17.63 -16.78
CA VAL A 23 -2.51 16.41 -17.07
C VAL A 23 -1.33 16.40 -16.09
N ALA A 24 -1.35 15.48 -15.12
CA ALA A 24 -0.25 15.31 -14.18
C ALA A 24 1.04 15.03 -14.94
N LYS A 25 2.09 15.83 -14.69
CA LYS A 25 3.41 15.68 -15.33
C LYS A 25 4.45 15.38 -14.26
N GLU A 26 5.42 14.54 -14.59
CA GLU A 26 6.60 14.38 -13.74
C GLU A 26 7.38 15.71 -13.64
N PRO A 27 8.00 15.99 -12.49
CA PRO A 27 8.84 17.16 -12.33
C PRO A 27 10.07 17.08 -13.26
N LYS A 28 10.53 18.24 -13.72
CA LYS A 28 11.66 18.34 -14.68
C LYS A 28 13.00 17.92 -14.06
N SER A 29 13.16 18.08 -12.75
CA SER A 29 14.36 17.74 -12.00
C SER A 29 14.04 17.49 -10.53
N MET A 30 14.66 16.46 -9.93
CA MET A 30 14.70 16.19 -8.49
C MET A 30 16.05 15.55 -8.16
N ALA A 31 16.52 15.74 -6.93
CA ALA A 31 17.69 15.02 -6.41
C ALA A 31 17.33 13.55 -6.22
N VAL A 32 17.67 12.71 -7.20
CA VAL A 32 17.28 11.28 -7.26
C VAL A 32 17.74 10.50 -6.01
N SER A 33 18.85 10.92 -5.39
CA SER A 33 19.40 10.31 -4.18
C SER A 33 18.89 10.92 -2.87
N SER A 34 17.95 11.88 -2.90
CA SER A 34 17.38 12.45 -1.67
C SER A 34 16.58 11.41 -0.88
N PRO A 35 16.58 11.46 0.46
CA PRO A 35 15.74 10.60 1.28
C PRO A 35 14.26 10.67 0.90
N GLU A 36 13.76 11.86 0.57
CA GLU A 36 12.38 12.05 0.10
C GLU A 36 12.07 11.25 -1.17
N VAL A 37 12.91 11.32 -2.21
CA VAL A 37 12.70 10.54 -3.45
C VAL A 37 12.75 9.05 -3.18
N ILE A 38 13.70 8.59 -2.36
CA ILE A 38 13.85 7.16 -2.04
C ILE A 38 12.60 6.64 -1.31
N ARG A 39 12.06 7.38 -0.35
CA ARG A 39 10.79 7.01 0.31
C ARG A 39 9.63 6.94 -0.67
N HIS A 40 9.52 7.89 -1.58
CA HIS A 40 8.45 7.89 -2.58
C HIS A 40 8.58 6.71 -3.55
N ILE A 41 9.79 6.31 -3.92
CA ILE A 41 10.02 5.08 -4.69
C ILE A 41 9.60 3.85 -3.87
N LEU A 42 10.03 3.74 -2.61
CA LEU A 42 9.65 2.62 -1.74
C LEU A 42 8.13 2.54 -1.55
N ILE A 43 7.44 3.67 -1.39
CA ILE A 43 5.98 3.73 -1.29
C ILE A 43 5.33 3.30 -2.60
N GLY A 44 5.73 3.93 -3.72
CA GLY A 44 5.16 3.64 -5.02
C GLY A 44 5.37 2.20 -5.47
N LEU A 45 6.50 1.60 -5.09
CA LEU A 45 6.80 0.19 -5.36
C LEU A 45 6.17 -0.78 -4.33
N GLY A 46 5.51 -0.27 -3.28
CA GLY A 46 4.77 -1.06 -2.30
C GLY A 46 5.59 -1.67 -1.16
N TYR A 47 6.79 -1.14 -0.89
CA TYR A 47 7.66 -1.58 0.21
C TYR A 47 7.49 -0.77 1.49
N LEU A 48 7.10 0.50 1.37
CA LEU A 48 6.85 1.41 2.48
C LEU A 48 5.38 1.86 2.47
N THR A 49 4.75 1.93 3.64
CA THR A 49 3.34 2.36 3.75
C THR A 49 3.25 3.87 3.54
N PRO A 50 2.31 4.37 2.70
CA PRO A 50 2.10 5.80 2.55
C PRO A 50 1.38 6.41 3.78
N GLU A 51 1.79 7.61 4.15
CA GLU A 51 0.93 8.57 4.84
C GLU A 51 0.41 9.58 3.81
N ILE A 52 -0.87 9.94 3.83
CA ILE A 52 -1.42 10.95 2.91
C ILE A 52 -1.04 12.34 3.40
N ASP A 53 -0.51 13.18 2.51
CA ASP A 53 -0.31 14.60 2.81
C ASP A 53 -1.68 15.29 2.81
N PRO A 54 -2.12 15.94 3.91
CA PRO A 54 -3.38 16.68 3.91
C PRO A 54 -3.37 17.88 2.94
N LYS A 55 -2.19 18.33 2.50
CA LYS A 55 -2.00 19.43 1.53
C LYS A 55 -0.86 19.08 0.56
N PRO A 56 -1.07 18.12 -0.36
CA PRO A 56 -0.02 17.58 -1.21
C PRO A 56 0.45 18.62 -2.24
N ASP A 57 1.76 18.70 -2.45
CA ASP A 57 2.35 19.41 -3.58
C ASP A 57 2.44 18.48 -4.81
N LEU A 58 1.33 18.40 -5.55
CA LEU A 58 1.20 17.60 -6.77
C LEU A 58 2.05 18.10 -7.94
N THR A 59 2.88 19.14 -7.77
CA THR A 59 3.85 19.56 -8.78
C THR A 59 5.17 18.81 -8.67
N LYS A 60 5.42 18.16 -7.53
CA LYS A 60 6.67 17.46 -7.24
C LYS A 60 6.46 15.98 -6.94
N PHE A 61 5.45 15.65 -6.15
CA PHE A 61 5.29 14.31 -5.62
C PHE A 61 3.85 13.78 -5.73
N ALA A 62 3.72 12.46 -5.72
CA ALA A 62 2.46 11.79 -5.41
C ALA A 62 1.87 12.29 -4.07
N PRO A 63 0.56 12.08 -3.76
CA PRO A 63 -0.13 12.69 -2.63
C PRO A 63 0.25 12.07 -1.25
N TRP A 64 1.53 11.75 -1.07
CA TRP A 64 2.09 11.19 0.14
C TRP A 64 2.86 12.26 0.91
N LYS A 65 2.86 12.11 2.24
CA LYS A 65 3.53 13.00 3.17
C LYS A 65 5.02 13.04 2.87
N ARG A 66 5.52 14.26 2.72
CA ARG A 66 6.92 14.56 2.48
C ARG A 66 7.74 14.30 3.74
N ASN A 67 8.82 13.56 3.59
CA ASN A 67 9.77 13.27 4.67
C ASN A 67 11.18 13.15 4.10
N ASP A 68 12.02 14.12 4.45
CA ASP A 68 13.41 14.20 4.02
C ASP A 68 14.41 13.87 5.14
N ASN A 69 13.94 13.28 6.24
CA ASN A 69 14.82 12.79 7.31
C ASN A 69 15.73 11.68 6.77
N SER A 70 16.84 11.42 7.47
CA SER A 70 17.69 10.24 7.21
C SER A 70 16.86 8.97 7.06
N LEU A 71 17.24 8.06 6.16
CA LEU A 71 16.55 6.80 5.84
C LEU A 71 16.71 5.70 6.92
N THR A 72 17.03 6.10 8.14
CA THR A 72 17.43 5.24 9.25
C THR A 72 16.32 5.04 10.28
N ASP A 73 15.10 5.50 9.99
CA ASP A 73 13.93 5.14 10.79
C ASP A 73 13.53 3.68 10.51
N ASP A 74 13.11 2.95 11.57
CA ASP A 74 12.81 1.51 11.48
C ASP A 74 11.89 1.13 10.30
N PRO A 75 10.78 1.86 10.02
CA PRO A 75 9.92 1.52 8.88
C PRO A 75 10.62 1.63 7.53
N THR A 76 11.46 2.66 7.36
CA THR A 76 12.20 2.89 6.11
C THR A 76 13.33 1.88 5.95
N GLU A 77 14.10 1.59 7.00
CA GLU A 77 15.15 0.57 6.96
C GLU A 77 14.59 -0.81 6.61
N GLU A 78 13.47 -1.20 7.22
CA GLU A 78 12.79 -2.47 6.93
C GLU A 78 12.23 -2.51 5.49
N ALA A 79 11.72 -1.38 4.98
CA ALA A 79 11.31 -1.28 3.58
C ALA A 79 12.50 -1.48 2.62
N ILE A 80 13.68 -0.92 2.94
CA ILE A 80 14.90 -1.11 2.17
C ILE A 80 15.35 -2.58 2.22
N LYS A 81 15.36 -3.22 3.39
CA LYS A 81 15.69 -4.66 3.51
C LYS A 81 14.75 -5.53 2.69
N LYS A 82 13.44 -5.25 2.71
CA LYS A 82 12.44 -5.97 1.89
C LYS A 82 12.72 -5.79 0.40
N PHE A 83 13.04 -4.57 -0.03
CA PHE A 83 13.44 -4.30 -1.41
C PHE A 83 14.70 -5.10 -1.78
N GLN A 84 15.77 -5.00 -0.97
CA GLN A 84 17.02 -5.72 -1.19
C GLN A 84 16.81 -7.23 -1.29
N LYS A 85 15.99 -7.81 -0.40
CA LYS A 85 15.64 -9.23 -0.41
C LYS A 85 14.93 -9.66 -1.70
N GLN A 86 14.06 -8.82 -2.27
CA GLN A 86 13.41 -9.10 -3.56
C GLN A 86 14.43 -9.19 -4.70
N TYR A 87 15.54 -8.47 -4.60
CA TYR A 87 16.61 -8.45 -5.59
C TYR A 87 17.91 -9.06 -5.04
N ALA A 88 17.82 -10.09 -4.20
CA ALA A 88 18.98 -10.70 -3.50
C ALA A 88 20.06 -11.26 -4.44
N GLN A 89 19.75 -11.48 -5.73
CA GLN A 89 20.74 -11.84 -6.75
C GLN A 89 21.67 -10.68 -7.13
N LYS A 90 21.29 -9.45 -6.78
CA LYS A 90 22.00 -8.20 -7.11
C LYS A 90 22.35 -7.38 -5.88
N LEU A 91 21.66 -7.55 -4.75
CA LEU A 91 21.77 -6.67 -3.59
C LEU A 91 22.08 -7.45 -2.33
N GLU A 92 22.94 -6.88 -1.49
CA GLU A 92 23.10 -7.29 -0.10
C GLU A 92 21.95 -6.74 0.74
N VAL A 93 21.47 -7.54 1.70
CA VAL A 93 20.38 -7.14 2.61
C VAL A 93 20.99 -6.47 3.84
N ASN A 94 21.23 -5.17 3.77
CA ASN A 94 21.89 -4.38 4.81
C ASN A 94 21.05 -3.20 5.34
N GLY A 95 19.86 -2.94 4.77
CA GLY A 95 18.97 -1.84 5.16
C GLY A 95 19.41 -0.45 4.70
N ASN A 96 20.52 -0.34 3.98
CA ASN A 96 21.06 0.92 3.49
C ASN A 96 20.70 1.15 2.02
N ALA A 97 20.20 2.34 1.68
CA ALA A 97 20.00 2.77 0.29
C ALA A 97 21.33 3.25 -0.33
N ASP A 98 22.31 2.34 -0.40
CA ASP A 98 23.60 2.57 -1.06
C ASP A 98 23.46 2.75 -2.59
N ALA A 99 24.57 3.05 -3.27
CA ALA A 99 24.56 3.33 -4.70
C ALA A 99 23.97 2.18 -5.53
N GLN A 100 24.23 0.93 -5.15
CA GLN A 100 23.74 -0.23 -5.87
C GLN A 100 22.23 -0.43 -5.63
N THR A 101 21.78 -0.31 -4.39
CA THR A 101 20.37 -0.37 -4.01
C THR A 101 19.58 0.72 -4.74
N ARG A 102 20.09 1.96 -4.77
CA ARG A 102 19.48 3.08 -5.50
C ARG A 102 19.41 2.83 -7.00
N SER A 103 20.48 2.32 -7.62
CA SER A 103 20.46 1.98 -9.05
C SER A 103 19.37 0.96 -9.38
N VAL A 104 19.18 -0.07 -8.55
CA VAL A 104 18.13 -1.07 -8.77
C VAL A 104 16.73 -0.49 -8.54
N MET A 105 16.57 0.44 -7.59
CA MET A 105 15.32 1.19 -7.40
C MET A 105 14.99 2.04 -8.63
N GLU A 106 15.96 2.79 -9.14
CA GLU A 106 15.82 3.63 -10.33
C GLU A 106 15.44 2.82 -11.57
N ASP A 107 16.15 1.72 -11.84
CA ASP A 107 15.86 0.79 -12.94
C ASP A 107 14.44 0.21 -12.81
N THR A 108 14.02 -0.12 -11.59
CA THR A 108 12.68 -0.67 -11.34
C THR A 108 11.59 0.36 -11.68
N VAL A 109 11.79 1.63 -11.30
CA VAL A 109 10.84 2.71 -11.61
C VAL A 109 10.80 3.00 -13.11
N ILE A 110 11.96 3.09 -13.76
CA ILE A 110 12.04 3.30 -15.21
C ILE A 110 11.36 2.15 -15.97
N GLY A 111 11.61 0.90 -15.54
CA GLY A 111 10.95 -0.28 -16.11
C GLY A 111 9.42 -0.23 -15.97
N LEU A 112 8.92 0.13 -14.78
CA LEU A 112 7.48 0.33 -14.53
C LEU A 112 6.89 1.40 -15.44
N GLN A 113 7.50 2.59 -15.48
CA GLN A 113 7.05 3.70 -16.31
C GLN A 113 7.00 3.32 -17.80
N ASN A 114 8.00 2.59 -18.29
CA ASN A 114 8.02 2.11 -19.67
C ASN A 114 6.87 1.14 -19.96
N ARG A 115 6.55 0.23 -19.02
CA ARG A 115 5.39 -0.66 -19.17
C ARG A 115 4.06 0.08 -19.12
N LEU A 116 3.93 1.09 -18.25
CA LEU A 116 2.73 1.94 -18.20
C LEU A 116 2.51 2.68 -19.52
N LYS A 117 3.58 3.22 -20.11
CA LYS A 117 3.53 3.88 -21.43
C LYS A 117 3.23 2.91 -22.56
N PHE A 118 3.86 1.73 -22.53
CA PHE A 118 3.63 0.67 -23.52
C PHE A 118 2.15 0.26 -23.60
N HIS A 119 1.50 0.16 -22.44
CA HIS A 119 0.07 -0.17 -22.35
C HIS A 119 -0.87 1.04 -22.47
N GLY A 120 -0.35 2.23 -22.77
CA GLY A 120 -1.14 3.43 -23.04
C GLY A 120 -1.68 4.17 -21.81
N PHE A 121 -1.22 3.85 -20.59
CA PHE A 121 -1.66 4.53 -19.36
C PHE A 121 -0.99 5.90 -19.15
N ALA A 122 0.11 6.14 -19.85
CA ALA A 122 0.83 7.41 -19.86
C ALA A 122 1.51 7.67 -21.21
N THR A 123 1.86 8.92 -21.45
CA THR A 123 2.62 9.39 -22.60
C THR A 123 4.04 9.79 -22.21
N ASN A 124 4.94 9.95 -23.19
CA ASN A 124 6.27 10.51 -22.95
C ASN A 124 6.25 11.99 -22.51
N THR A 125 5.13 12.69 -22.74
CA THR A 125 4.93 14.07 -22.27
C THR A 125 4.57 14.11 -20.78
N GLU A 126 3.80 13.13 -20.30
CA GLU A 126 3.45 12.95 -18.88
C GLU A 126 4.64 12.41 -18.07
N ILE A 127 5.29 11.35 -18.59
CA ILE A 127 6.41 10.67 -17.95
C ILE A 127 7.60 10.63 -18.91
N PRO A 128 8.53 11.60 -18.81
CA PRO A 128 9.74 11.64 -19.63
C PRO A 128 10.59 10.36 -19.48
N PRO A 129 11.26 9.89 -20.55
CA PRO A 129 12.10 8.70 -20.48
C PRO A 129 13.33 8.91 -19.58
N GLY A 130 13.75 7.85 -18.89
CA GLY A 130 14.97 7.84 -18.09
C GLY A 130 14.92 8.69 -16.81
N LYS A 131 13.72 9.08 -16.36
CA LYS A 131 13.52 9.82 -15.11
C LYS A 131 12.93 8.87 -14.05
N PRO A 132 13.72 8.40 -13.05
CA PRO A 132 13.28 7.40 -12.09
C PRO A 132 12.37 7.97 -10.98
N PHE A 133 11.50 8.92 -11.32
CA PHE A 133 10.61 9.58 -10.39
C PHE A 133 9.28 8.83 -10.25
N TYR A 134 8.93 8.45 -9.03
CA TYR A 134 7.57 8.02 -8.71
C TYR A 134 6.73 9.24 -8.29
N GLY A 135 6.54 10.18 -9.22
CA GLY A 135 5.82 11.40 -8.98
C GLY A 135 4.34 11.34 -9.36
N PRO A 136 3.68 12.51 -9.49
CA PRO A 136 2.24 12.63 -9.73
C PRO A 136 1.76 11.89 -11.00
N ALA A 137 2.56 11.92 -12.07
CA ALA A 137 2.20 11.30 -13.34
C ALA A 137 2.31 9.78 -13.28
N THR A 138 3.38 9.24 -12.69
CA THR A 138 3.55 7.80 -12.45
C THR A 138 2.44 7.28 -11.54
N TYR A 139 2.15 7.97 -10.43
CA TYR A 139 1.03 7.64 -9.55
C TYR A 139 -0.32 7.58 -10.30
N THR A 140 -0.61 8.60 -11.12
CA THR A 140 -1.84 8.67 -11.92
C THR A 140 -1.91 7.56 -12.95
N ALA A 141 -0.81 7.26 -13.63
CA ALA A 141 -0.71 6.18 -14.60
C ALA A 141 -0.94 4.81 -13.97
N VAL A 142 -0.39 4.58 -12.77
CA VAL A 142 -0.64 3.35 -12.00
C VAL A 142 -2.12 3.23 -11.62
N LYS A 143 -2.79 4.33 -11.23
CA LYS A 143 -4.24 4.30 -10.99
C LYS A 143 -5.05 3.95 -12.25
N LYS A 144 -4.70 4.52 -13.41
CA LYS A 144 -5.33 4.17 -14.70
C LYS A 144 -5.16 2.67 -15.02
N PHE A 145 -3.95 2.15 -14.82
CA PHE A 145 -3.66 0.72 -14.93
C PHE A 145 -4.54 -0.10 -13.98
N GLN A 146 -4.52 0.22 -12.68
CA GLN A 146 -5.29 -0.47 -11.66
C GLN A 146 -6.77 -0.50 -12.00
N LYS A 147 -7.34 0.64 -12.41
CA LYS A 147 -8.72 0.77 -12.87
C LYS A 147 -9.03 -0.17 -14.05
N SER A 148 -8.17 -0.19 -15.07
CA SER A 148 -8.35 -1.07 -16.23
C SER A 148 -8.34 -2.55 -15.88
N GLN A 149 -7.62 -2.92 -14.82
CA GLN A 149 -7.51 -4.30 -14.34
C GLN A 149 -8.47 -4.62 -13.18
N GLY A 150 -9.38 -3.70 -12.81
CA GLY A 150 -10.32 -3.90 -11.69
C GLY A 150 -9.65 -4.00 -10.32
N LEU A 151 -8.46 -3.43 -10.16
CA LEU A 151 -7.68 -3.40 -8.92
C LEU A 151 -8.00 -2.14 -8.09
N THR A 152 -7.59 -2.13 -6.82
CA THR A 152 -7.67 -0.94 -5.99
C THR A 152 -6.83 0.20 -6.57
N GLU A 153 -7.45 1.34 -6.87
CA GLU A 153 -6.83 2.52 -7.48
C GLU A 153 -6.03 3.38 -6.47
N ASN A 154 -5.09 2.77 -5.75
CA ASN A 154 -4.27 3.45 -4.74
C ASN A 154 -2.98 4.07 -5.29
N GLY A 155 -2.65 3.84 -6.56
CA GLY A 155 -1.45 4.36 -7.22
C GLY A 155 -0.14 3.73 -6.74
N ILE A 156 -0.20 2.60 -6.02
CA ILE A 156 0.94 1.80 -5.55
C ILE A 156 1.07 0.55 -6.43
N ALA A 157 2.18 0.44 -7.17
CA ALA A 157 2.46 -0.67 -8.05
C ALA A 157 3.21 -1.79 -7.31
N THR A 158 2.48 -2.68 -6.61
CA THR A 158 3.08 -3.85 -5.94
C THR A 158 3.80 -4.79 -6.92
N ILE A 159 4.60 -5.74 -6.42
CA ILE A 159 5.34 -6.69 -7.26
C ILE A 159 4.40 -7.46 -8.21
N GLU A 160 3.25 -7.92 -7.71
CA GLU A 160 2.26 -8.67 -8.47
C GLU A 160 1.65 -7.80 -9.57
N GLN A 161 1.34 -6.54 -9.25
CA GLN A 161 0.84 -5.57 -10.21
C GLN A 161 1.88 -5.25 -11.31
N ARG A 162 3.15 -5.12 -10.92
CA ARG A 162 4.26 -4.97 -11.88
C ARG A 162 4.44 -6.21 -12.75
N GLN A 163 4.16 -7.41 -12.26
CA GLN A 163 4.19 -8.64 -13.06
C GLN A 163 3.06 -8.68 -14.10
N ILE A 164 1.86 -8.18 -13.77
CA ILE A 164 0.78 -8.01 -14.75
C ILE A 164 1.22 -7.05 -15.85
N LEU A 165 1.76 -5.87 -15.50
CA LEU A 165 2.25 -4.88 -16.45
C LEU A 165 3.40 -5.38 -17.34
N GLN A 166 4.17 -6.37 -16.90
CA GLN A 166 5.24 -6.97 -17.70
C GLN A 166 4.72 -7.82 -18.86
N GLN A 167 3.46 -8.25 -18.83
CA GLN A 167 2.87 -9.07 -19.89
C GLN A 167 2.75 -8.25 -21.20
N PRO A 168 2.94 -8.88 -22.37
CA PRO A 168 2.86 -8.19 -23.66
C PRO A 168 1.44 -7.71 -23.99
N THR A 169 0.42 -8.33 -23.41
CA THR A 169 -0.98 -7.92 -23.53
C THR A 169 -1.63 -7.93 -22.16
N LEU A 170 -2.50 -6.94 -21.91
CA LEU A 170 -3.37 -6.92 -20.74
C LEU A 170 -4.70 -7.53 -21.14
N THR A 171 -5.09 -8.61 -20.47
CA THR A 171 -6.42 -9.16 -20.66
C THR A 171 -7.31 -8.61 -19.57
N ASN A 172 -8.47 -8.04 -19.90
CA ASN A 172 -9.55 -7.72 -18.94
C ASN A 172 -10.19 -8.98 -18.33
N LYS A 173 -9.50 -10.13 -18.42
CA LYS A 173 -9.88 -11.31 -17.70
C LYS A 173 -9.70 -10.95 -16.22
N PRO A 174 -10.64 -11.32 -15.33
CA PRO A 174 -10.34 -11.39 -13.91
C PRO A 174 -9.25 -12.45 -13.73
N GLN A 175 -7.99 -12.06 -13.99
CA GLN A 175 -6.83 -12.89 -13.87
C GLN A 175 -6.37 -12.76 -12.44
N SER A 176 -6.94 -13.67 -11.63
CA SER A 176 -6.38 -14.22 -10.42
C SER A 176 -5.19 -13.43 -9.84
N GLN A 177 -5.48 -12.45 -8.96
CA GLN A 177 -4.81 -12.45 -7.65
C GLN A 177 -4.75 -13.91 -7.16
N PRO A 178 -3.74 -14.36 -6.38
CA PRO A 178 -3.79 -15.71 -5.81
C PRO A 178 -5.22 -15.98 -5.35
N GLN A 179 -5.85 -16.90 -6.09
CA GLN A 179 -7.25 -17.25 -6.15
C GLN A 179 -8.09 -16.64 -5.03
N SER A 180 -9.02 -15.73 -5.34
CA SER A 180 -9.98 -15.16 -4.37
C SER A 180 -9.32 -14.89 -3.02
N GLN A 181 -8.64 -13.75 -2.84
CA GLN A 181 -8.12 -13.36 -1.53
C GLN A 181 -9.28 -13.47 -0.53
N ILE A 182 -9.35 -14.61 0.17
CA ILE A 182 -10.38 -14.94 1.14
C ILE A 182 -10.38 -13.76 2.09
N LYS A 183 -11.49 -13.05 2.13
CA LYS A 183 -11.56 -11.84 2.93
C LYS A 183 -11.43 -12.28 4.39
N LEU A 184 -10.83 -11.44 5.22
CA LEU A 184 -10.75 -11.68 6.65
C LEU A 184 -12.13 -11.94 7.25
N ILE A 185 -13.19 -11.37 6.68
CA ILE A 185 -14.58 -11.66 7.08
C ILE A 185 -14.98 -13.13 6.82
N ASP A 186 -14.51 -13.74 5.73
CA ASP A 186 -14.78 -15.15 5.43
C ASP A 186 -13.97 -16.07 6.36
N LEU A 187 -12.71 -15.69 6.64
CA LEU A 187 -11.87 -16.40 7.62
C LEU A 187 -12.43 -16.26 9.04
N LEU A 188 -13.02 -15.11 9.36
CA LEU A 188 -13.69 -14.89 10.62
C LEU A 188 -14.90 -15.81 10.78
N ALA A 189 -15.67 -16.02 9.72
CA ALA A 189 -16.74 -17.01 9.72
C ALA A 189 -16.21 -18.45 9.91
N GLN A 190 -15.07 -18.80 9.31
CA GLN A 190 -14.41 -20.10 9.53
C GLN A 190 -13.90 -20.25 10.97
N PHE A 191 -13.30 -19.20 11.53
CA PHE A 191 -12.81 -19.15 12.89
C PHE A 191 -13.94 -19.37 13.89
N LYS A 192 -15.08 -18.67 13.73
CA LYS A 192 -16.25 -18.81 14.60
C LYS A 192 -16.81 -20.23 14.61
N LYS A 193 -16.67 -21.00 13.51
CA LYS A 193 -17.08 -22.41 13.46
C LYS A 193 -16.13 -23.34 14.22
N ASN A 194 -14.84 -23.01 14.32
CA ASN A 194 -13.86 -23.82 15.04
C ASN A 194 -12.77 -22.96 15.70
N PRO A 195 -13.11 -22.23 16.80
CA PRO A 195 -12.20 -21.26 17.40
C PRO A 195 -11.01 -21.88 18.12
N LYS A 196 -11.05 -23.19 18.39
CA LYS A 196 -9.98 -23.95 19.06
C LYS A 196 -8.95 -24.53 18.09
N ASN A 197 -9.09 -24.29 16.79
CA ASN A 197 -8.12 -24.80 15.82
C ASN A 197 -6.73 -24.15 16.06
N PRO A 198 -5.69 -24.95 16.38
CA PRO A 198 -4.36 -24.42 16.65
C PRO A 198 -3.78 -23.64 15.47
N SER A 199 -4.08 -24.03 14.23
CA SER A 199 -3.61 -23.35 13.03
C SER A 199 -4.15 -21.93 12.90
N TYR A 200 -5.40 -21.68 13.31
CA TYR A 200 -5.95 -20.32 13.33
C TYR A 200 -5.25 -19.45 14.35
N SER A 201 -4.98 -20.01 15.54
CA SER A 201 -4.26 -19.29 16.59
C SER A 201 -2.82 -18.97 16.21
N ALA A 202 -2.13 -19.92 15.57
CA ALA A 202 -0.78 -19.72 15.05
C ALA A 202 -0.76 -18.66 13.95
N ALA A 203 -1.71 -18.72 13.01
CA ALA A 203 -1.81 -17.76 11.92
C ALA A 203 -2.08 -16.33 12.43
N LEU A 204 -3.04 -16.15 13.35
CA LEU A 204 -3.35 -14.83 13.92
C LEU A 204 -2.20 -14.27 14.78
N SER A 205 -1.49 -15.14 15.51
CA SER A 205 -0.32 -14.75 16.29
C SER A 205 0.84 -14.31 15.40
N ASN A 206 1.18 -15.10 14.37
CA ASN A 206 2.20 -14.75 13.38
C ASN A 206 1.84 -13.46 12.64
N LEU A 207 0.58 -13.32 12.21
CA LEU A 207 0.11 -12.10 11.54
C LEU A 207 0.31 -10.88 12.44
N GLN A 208 -0.06 -10.96 13.72
CA GLN A 208 0.13 -9.85 14.65
C GLN A 208 1.61 -9.51 14.86
N GLN A 209 2.50 -10.50 14.93
CA GLN A 209 3.93 -10.28 15.13
C GLN A 209 4.60 -9.64 13.90
N ASN A 210 4.13 -9.98 12.70
CA ASN A 210 4.70 -9.52 11.43
C ASN A 210 4.10 -8.20 10.94
N LEU A 211 3.08 -7.66 11.61
CA LEU A 211 2.49 -6.37 11.28
C LEU A 211 3.21 -5.22 11.99
N PRO A 212 3.42 -4.08 11.31
CA PRO A 212 3.95 -2.87 11.94
C PRO A 212 3.14 -2.41 13.14
N LYS A 213 3.82 -1.85 14.14
CA LYS A 213 3.18 -1.39 15.40
C LYS A 213 2.16 -0.27 15.16
N ASP A 214 2.42 0.63 14.20
CA ASP A 214 1.49 1.71 13.85
C ASP A 214 0.19 1.18 13.22
N VAL A 215 0.28 0.11 12.41
CA VAL A 215 -0.88 -0.61 11.89
C VAL A 215 -1.70 -1.19 13.04
N LEU A 216 -1.04 -1.85 14.00
CA LEU A 216 -1.71 -2.43 15.16
C LEU A 216 -2.34 -1.37 16.07
N HIS A 217 -1.71 -0.20 16.24
CA HIS A 217 -2.29 0.94 16.95
C HIS A 217 -3.56 1.43 16.24
N LYS A 218 -3.50 1.63 14.92
CA LYS A 218 -4.66 2.07 14.12
C LYS A 218 -5.81 1.06 14.15
N VAL A 219 -5.51 -0.23 14.04
CA VAL A 219 -6.51 -1.31 14.20
C VAL A 219 -7.13 -1.26 15.59
N THR A 220 -6.33 -1.07 16.64
CA THR A 220 -6.81 -0.98 18.03
C THR A 220 -7.72 0.21 18.25
N ASN A 221 -7.30 1.39 17.80
CA ASN A 221 -8.08 2.62 17.90
C ASN A 221 -9.41 2.50 17.15
N LYS A 222 -9.38 1.99 15.92
CA LYS A 222 -10.60 1.72 15.14
C LYS A 222 -11.51 0.72 15.85
N TRP A 223 -10.96 -0.38 16.36
CA TRP A 223 -11.71 -1.42 17.06
C TRP A 223 -12.44 -0.87 18.29
N ARG A 224 -11.76 -0.01 19.07
CA ARG A 224 -12.29 0.59 20.30
C ARG A 224 -13.11 1.86 20.07
N GLY A 225 -13.07 2.46 18.87
CA GLY A 225 -13.65 3.79 18.63
C GLY A 225 -12.89 4.91 19.35
N THR A 226 -11.58 4.77 19.48
CA THR A 226 -10.69 5.71 20.20
C THR A 226 -9.66 6.30 19.25
N ASN A 227 -8.86 7.26 19.73
CA ASN A 227 -7.79 7.89 18.97
C ASN A 227 -6.53 8.08 19.84
N ASP A 228 -6.20 7.07 20.63
CA ASP A 228 -5.09 7.12 21.56
C ASP A 228 -3.76 7.13 20.79
N GLN A 229 -2.76 7.87 21.28
CA GLN A 229 -1.45 7.93 20.61
C GLN A 229 -0.66 6.61 20.75
N ASN A 230 -0.84 5.91 21.88
CA ASN A 230 -0.15 4.65 22.18
C ASN A 230 -1.10 3.67 22.88
N PRO A 231 -2.14 3.17 22.17
CA PRO A 231 -3.11 2.26 22.76
C PRO A 231 -2.46 0.92 23.10
N GLU A 232 -2.91 0.27 24.17
CA GLU A 232 -2.60 -1.14 24.39
C GLU A 232 -3.16 -1.99 23.25
N ILE A 233 -2.28 -2.63 22.48
CA ILE A 233 -2.63 -3.34 21.24
C ILE A 233 -3.69 -4.41 21.49
N VAL A 234 -4.81 -4.33 20.75
CA VAL A 234 -5.82 -5.39 20.75
C VAL A 234 -5.24 -6.64 20.11
N LYS A 235 -5.41 -7.79 20.76
CA LYS A 235 -5.02 -9.07 20.17
C LYS A 235 -5.88 -9.35 18.93
N LEU A 236 -5.28 -9.70 17.80
CA LEU A 236 -6.03 -10.10 16.59
C LEU A 236 -6.94 -11.30 16.84
N MET A 237 -6.56 -12.18 17.76
CA MET A 237 -7.43 -13.24 18.27
C MET A 237 -8.73 -12.69 18.88
N ASN A 238 -8.65 -11.61 19.66
CA ASN A 238 -9.83 -10.97 20.26
C ASN A 238 -10.66 -10.27 19.19
N VAL A 239 -10.02 -9.65 18.19
CA VAL A 239 -10.72 -9.07 17.03
C VAL A 239 -11.56 -10.14 16.34
N PHE A 240 -11.01 -11.33 16.06
CA PHE A 240 -11.74 -12.43 15.43
C PHE A 240 -12.83 -13.03 16.33
N THR A 241 -12.55 -13.14 17.63
CA THR A 241 -13.47 -13.74 18.62
C THR A 241 -14.70 -12.86 18.86
N TYR A 242 -14.50 -11.55 19.02
CA TYR A 242 -15.55 -10.62 19.46
C TYR A 242 -16.11 -9.75 18.32
N TYR A 243 -15.77 -10.05 17.06
CA TYR A 243 -16.29 -9.30 15.93
C TYR A 243 -17.81 -9.38 15.86
N ASP A 244 -18.40 -8.22 15.69
CA ASP A 244 -19.83 -8.00 15.54
C ASP A 244 -20.03 -7.21 14.26
N ASP A 245 -20.78 -7.80 13.32
CA ASP A 245 -21.01 -7.20 12.01
C ASP A 245 -21.92 -5.98 12.09
N ASN A 246 -22.69 -5.81 13.17
CA ASN A 246 -23.52 -4.62 13.38
C ASN A 246 -22.70 -3.42 13.89
N ASN A 247 -21.50 -3.66 14.44
CA ASN A 247 -20.65 -2.62 15.00
C ASN A 247 -19.75 -1.99 13.92
N GLN A 248 -19.96 -0.70 13.63
CA GLN A 248 -19.18 0.06 12.64
C GLN A 248 -17.67 0.06 12.95
N ASN A 249 -17.28 0.20 14.22
CA ASN A 249 -15.88 0.20 14.64
C ASN A 249 -15.19 -1.13 14.33
N HIS A 250 -15.91 -2.25 14.51
CA HIS A 250 -15.41 -3.58 14.18
C HIS A 250 -15.24 -3.74 12.66
N ARG A 251 -16.22 -3.31 11.86
CA ARG A 251 -16.13 -3.32 10.38
C ARG A 251 -14.95 -2.49 9.88
N ASP A 252 -14.76 -1.29 10.44
CA ASP A 252 -13.68 -0.39 10.06
C ASP A 252 -12.31 -0.92 10.46
N ALA A 253 -12.20 -1.53 11.64
CA ALA A 253 -10.97 -2.17 12.09
C ALA A 253 -10.59 -3.36 11.19
N LEU A 254 -11.55 -4.23 10.85
CA LEU A 254 -11.32 -5.39 9.99
C LEU A 254 -10.97 -4.98 8.56
N THR A 255 -11.67 -3.97 8.02
CA THR A 255 -11.40 -3.40 6.69
C THR A 255 -10.01 -2.77 6.64
N HIS A 256 -9.64 -2.00 7.68
CA HIS A 256 -8.32 -1.43 7.77
C HIS A 256 -7.26 -2.53 7.85
N LEU A 257 -7.40 -3.51 8.74
CA LEU A 257 -6.48 -4.64 8.85
C LEU A 257 -6.28 -5.34 7.50
N GLN A 258 -7.37 -5.66 6.79
CA GLN A 258 -7.29 -6.28 5.47
C GLN A 258 -6.53 -5.43 4.45
N SER A 259 -6.73 -4.12 4.46
CA SER A 259 -6.02 -3.20 3.55
C SER A 259 -4.51 -3.15 3.77
N GLN A 260 -4.03 -3.53 4.98
CA GLN A 260 -2.61 -3.55 5.32
C GLN A 260 -1.93 -4.90 4.98
N LEU A 261 -2.70 -5.90 4.53
CA LEU A 261 -2.16 -7.21 4.18
C LEU A 261 -1.55 -7.17 2.78
N THR A 262 -0.23 -7.00 2.72
CA THR A 262 0.52 -7.22 1.48
C THR A 262 0.35 -8.67 1.00
N PRO A 263 0.49 -8.96 -0.30
CA PRO A 263 0.36 -10.33 -0.79
C PRO A 263 1.32 -11.33 -0.13
N ALA A 264 2.53 -10.89 0.26
CA ALA A 264 3.47 -11.72 1.00
C ALA A 264 2.97 -12.09 2.41
N ILE A 265 2.55 -11.07 3.19
CA ILE A 265 1.97 -11.27 4.54
C ILE A 265 0.72 -12.14 4.44
N TYR A 266 -0.14 -11.86 3.45
CA TYR A 266 -1.35 -12.61 3.22
C TYR A 266 -1.08 -14.07 2.86
N LYS A 267 -0.11 -14.34 1.97
CA LYS A 267 0.27 -15.70 1.58
C LYS A 267 0.79 -16.51 2.78
N GLU A 268 1.64 -15.93 3.61
CA GLU A 268 2.14 -16.58 4.83
C GLU A 268 1.01 -16.85 5.82
N PHE A 269 0.16 -15.84 6.06
CA PHE A 269 -1.00 -15.96 6.95
C PHE A 269 -1.94 -17.10 6.52
N ILE A 270 -2.31 -17.17 5.23
CA ILE A 270 -3.17 -18.24 4.70
C ILE A 270 -2.48 -19.60 4.73
N SER A 271 -1.17 -19.66 4.49
CA SER A 271 -0.40 -20.90 4.59
C SER A 271 -0.43 -21.47 6.00
N LEU A 272 -0.35 -20.62 7.03
CA LEU A 272 -0.48 -21.03 8.43
C LEU A 272 -1.93 -21.37 8.77
N TRP A 273 -2.90 -20.60 8.27
CA TRP A 273 -4.33 -20.80 8.53
C TRP A 273 -4.82 -22.17 8.06
N ASN A 274 -4.38 -22.61 6.89
CA ASN A 274 -4.79 -23.86 6.26
C ASN A 274 -3.94 -25.07 6.67
N LYS A 275 -2.99 -24.90 7.60
CA LYS A 275 -2.15 -25.99 8.08
C LYS A 275 -3.04 -27.00 8.82
N LYS A 276 -2.97 -28.27 8.44
CA LYS A 276 -3.69 -29.38 9.09
C LYS A 276 -2.95 -29.84 10.33
#